data_AF-A0A136PDT0-F1
#
_entry.id   AF-A0A136PDT0-F1
#
_cell.length_a   1.000
_cell.length_b   1.000
_cell.length_c   1.000
_cell.angle_alpha   90.00
_cell.angle_beta   90.00
_cell.angle_gamma   90.00
#
_symmetry.space_group_name_H-M   'P 1'
#
loop_
_entity.id
_entity.type
_entity.pdbx_description
1 polymer ?
#
loop_
_entity_poly.entity_id
_entity_poly.type
_entity_poly.pdbx_seq_one_letter_code
_entity_poly.pdbx_strand_id
1 'polypeptide(L)'
;MTQISASRSNKIALTLLIISAVFWLGGINIRTLIGNELLDYDQFDFRTSIPPDRENTIFQLLSNASLVVVISYVIVLISAIWFMASTKLKMRENGWLLMSAILFFMFVPVELYTNYLDVRFMILFHQGPPNHDDLLKIFGERLGAFRGVPVIAVLCYYTIIPIAVFRPLLKTKVKDEEKKTG
;
A
#
# COMPACT_ATOMS: atom_id res chain seq x y z
N MET A 1 -15.51 -28.83 1.30
CA MET A 1 -15.09 -27.98 0.17
C MET A 1 -16.24 -27.04 -0.21
N THR A 2 -16.35 -25.90 0.45
CA THR A 2 -17.36 -24.88 0.09
C THR A 2 -16.89 -24.20 -1.19
N GLN A 3 -17.44 -24.64 -2.31
CA GLN A 3 -17.29 -24.01 -3.61
C GLN A 3 -17.61 -22.52 -3.45
N ILE A 4 -16.57 -21.70 -3.58
CA ILE A 4 -16.70 -20.27 -3.78
C ILE A 4 -17.47 -20.14 -5.11
N SER A 5 -18.79 -20.03 -5.04
CA SER A 5 -19.62 -19.53 -6.14
C SER A 5 -19.28 -18.05 -6.35
N ALA A 6 -18.04 -17.77 -6.72
CA ALA A 6 -17.58 -16.44 -7.07
C ALA A 6 -18.14 -16.16 -8.45
N SER A 7 -19.02 -15.16 -8.51
CA SER A 7 -19.37 -14.49 -9.76
C SER A 7 -18.11 -14.19 -10.55
N ARG A 8 -18.14 -14.32 -11.88
CA ARG A 8 -17.01 -14.03 -12.77
C ARG A 8 -16.42 -12.63 -12.48
N SER A 9 -17.28 -11.67 -12.13
CA SER A 9 -16.92 -10.32 -11.69
C SER A 9 -15.97 -10.31 -10.49
N ASN A 10 -16.25 -11.09 -9.44
CA ASN A 10 -15.45 -11.11 -8.22
C ASN A 10 -14.05 -11.69 -8.46
N LYS A 11 -13.94 -12.65 -9.39
CA LYS A 11 -12.63 -13.22 -9.77
C LYS A 11 -11.79 -12.18 -10.48
N ILE A 12 -12.40 -11.39 -11.39
CA ILE A 12 -11.71 -10.31 -12.09
C ILE A 12 -11.25 -9.24 -11.11
N ALA A 13 -12.14 -8.78 -10.22
CA ALA A 13 -11.81 -7.79 -9.19
C ALA A 13 -10.67 -8.29 -8.28
N LEU A 14 -10.71 -9.56 -7.87
CA LEU A 14 -9.67 -10.16 -7.03
C LEU A 14 -8.33 -10.29 -7.78
N THR A 15 -8.33 -10.73 -9.04
CA THR A 15 -7.11 -10.83 -9.85
C THR A 15 -6.47 -9.45 -10.04
N LEU A 16 -7.30 -8.45 -10.37
CA LEU A 16 -6.84 -7.07 -10.54
C LEU A 16 -6.26 -6.53 -9.22
N LEU A 17 -6.94 -6.78 -8.10
CA LEU A 17 -6.48 -6.42 -6.76
C LEU A 17 -5.12 -7.04 -6.44
N ILE A 18 -4.94 -8.33 -6.69
CA ILE A 18 -3.67 -9.02 -6.37
C ILE A 18 -2.53 -8.48 -7.22
N ILE A 19 -2.72 -8.37 -8.54
CA ILE A 19 -1.67 -7.89 -9.45
C ILE A 19 -1.28 -6.45 -9.08
N SER A 20 -2.27 -5.56 -8.93
CA SER A 20 -2.00 -4.16 -8.57
C SER A 20 -1.39 -4.04 -7.17
N ALA A 21 -1.76 -4.89 -6.21
CA ALA A 21 -1.15 -4.90 -4.87
C ALA A 21 0.33 -5.30 -4.91
N VAL A 22 0.72 -6.24 -5.79
CA VAL A 22 2.14 -6.60 -5.98
C VAL A 22 2.94 -5.41 -6.52
N PHE A 23 2.43 -4.71 -7.55
CA PHE A 23 3.09 -3.52 -8.09
C PHE A 23 3.14 -2.37 -7.08
N TRP A 24 2.05 -2.16 -6.33
CA TRP A 24 1.97 -1.12 -5.31
C TRP A 24 2.96 -1.37 -4.16
N LEU A 25 2.95 -2.57 -3.56
CA LEU A 25 3.90 -2.92 -2.49
C LEU A 25 5.34 -2.91 -3.00
N GLY A 26 5.61 -3.48 -4.18
CA GLY A 26 6.94 -3.42 -4.80
C GLY A 26 7.42 -1.98 -5.00
N GLY A 27 6.55 -1.11 -5.52
CA GLY A 27 6.83 0.31 -5.72
C GLY A 27 7.13 1.06 -4.42
N ILE A 28 6.39 0.76 -3.33
CA ILE A 28 6.67 1.34 -2.00
C ILE A 28 8.10 1.00 -1.56
N ASN A 29 8.54 -0.26 -1.71
CA ASN A 29 9.88 -0.68 -1.33
C ASN A 29 10.94 0.02 -2.20
N ILE A 30 10.80 -0.03 -3.52
CA ILE A 30 11.74 0.60 -4.46
C ILE A 30 11.88 2.09 -4.15
N ARG A 31 10.77 2.80 -3.96
CA ARG A 31 10.77 4.22 -3.62
C ARG A 31 11.44 4.51 -2.28
N THR A 32 11.25 3.63 -1.30
CA THR A 32 11.89 3.77 0.01
C THR A 32 13.40 3.58 -0.10
N LEU A 33 13.84 2.60 -0.88
CA LEU A 33 15.27 2.35 -1.15
C LEU A 33 15.92 3.54 -1.87
N ILE A 34 15.27 4.11 -2.87
CA ILE A 34 15.78 5.30 -3.59
C ILE A 34 15.81 6.52 -2.68
N GLY A 35 14.71 6.79 -1.95
CA GLY A 35 14.63 7.95 -1.05
C GLY A 35 15.65 7.91 0.08
N ASN A 36 16.04 6.70 0.50
CA ASN A 36 17.09 6.49 1.49
C ASN A 36 18.48 6.95 1.01
N GLU A 37 18.73 7.06 -0.30
CA GLU A 37 19.99 7.58 -0.82
C GLU A 37 20.17 9.08 -0.54
N LEU A 38 19.08 9.81 -0.31
CA LEU A 38 19.10 11.25 0.02
C LEU A 38 19.41 11.52 1.49
N LEU A 39 19.32 10.50 2.35
CA LEU A 39 19.44 10.64 3.80
C LEU A 39 20.83 10.25 4.30
N ASP A 40 21.32 11.01 5.27
CA ASP A 40 22.43 10.63 6.12
C ASP A 40 21.88 10.00 7.41
N TYR A 41 22.20 8.74 7.64
CA TYR A 41 21.67 7.97 8.76
C TYR A 41 22.29 8.35 10.11
N ASP A 42 23.45 9.00 10.10
CA ASP A 42 24.14 9.40 11.33
C ASP A 42 23.44 10.59 12.00
N GLN A 43 23.01 11.57 11.19
CA GLN A 43 22.39 12.81 11.67
C GLN A 43 20.87 12.88 11.37
N PHE A 44 20.31 11.89 10.66
CA PHE A 44 18.94 11.96 10.11
C PHE A 44 18.67 13.26 9.34
N ASP A 45 19.69 13.72 8.60
CA ASP A 45 19.64 14.94 7.80
C ASP A 45 19.85 14.60 6.32
N PHE A 46 19.60 15.57 5.45
CA PHE A 46 19.89 15.44 4.02
C PHE A 46 21.39 15.41 3.78
N ARG A 47 21.84 14.52 2.90
CA ARG A 47 23.24 14.48 2.48
C ARG A 47 23.57 15.74 1.69
N THR A 48 24.43 16.59 2.27
CA THR A 48 24.90 17.84 1.64
C THR A 48 26.01 17.64 0.60
N SER A 49 26.52 16.41 0.45
CA SER A 49 27.68 16.09 -0.41
C SER A 49 27.32 15.34 -1.70
N ILE A 50 26.03 15.25 -2.06
CA ILE A 50 25.61 14.59 -3.30
C ILE A 50 25.94 15.51 -4.49
N PRO A 51 26.67 15.04 -5.51
CA PRO A 51 26.87 15.81 -6.73
C PRO A 51 25.53 16.15 -7.40
N PRO A 52 25.31 17.36 -7.93
CA PRO A 52 24.02 17.79 -8.49
C PRO A 52 23.44 16.84 -9.56
N ASP A 53 24.30 16.27 -10.41
CA ASP A 53 23.87 15.31 -11.44
C ASP A 53 23.30 14.01 -10.84
N ARG A 54 23.89 13.53 -9.74
CA ARG A 54 23.42 12.35 -9.03
C ARG A 54 22.13 12.64 -8.29
N GLU A 55 22.04 13.79 -7.64
CA GLU A 55 20.83 14.21 -6.92
C GLU A 55 19.63 14.31 -7.86
N ASN A 56 19.81 14.97 -9.01
CA ASN A 56 18.76 15.05 -10.02
C ASN A 56 18.34 13.66 -10.55
N THR A 57 19.30 12.74 -10.70
CA THR A 57 18.98 11.35 -11.07
C THR A 57 18.15 10.65 -9.99
N ILE A 58 18.47 10.86 -8.70
CA ILE A 58 17.70 10.31 -7.59
C ILE A 58 16.28 10.88 -7.59
N PHE A 59 16.11 12.19 -7.79
CA PHE A 59 14.79 12.81 -7.90
C PHE A 59 13.99 12.28 -9.09
N GLN A 60 14.64 12.05 -10.24
CA GLN A 60 13.99 11.44 -11.39
C GLN A 60 13.51 10.01 -11.08
N LEU A 61 14.37 9.19 -10.46
CA LEU A 61 14.02 7.82 -10.07
C LEU A 61 12.90 7.81 -9.03
N LEU A 62 12.93 8.74 -8.07
CA LEU A 62 11.90 8.88 -7.05
C LEU A 62 10.55 9.30 -7.67
N SER A 63 10.57 10.24 -8.61
CA SER A 63 9.40 10.68 -9.37
C SER A 63 8.77 9.52 -10.14
N ASN A 64 9.59 8.75 -10.87
CA ASN A 64 9.14 7.56 -11.61
C ASN A 64 8.57 6.46 -10.70
N ALA A 65 9.24 6.19 -9.57
CA ALA A 65 8.76 5.20 -8.59
C ALA A 65 7.43 5.65 -7.96
N SER A 66 7.30 6.94 -7.64
CA SER A 66 6.06 7.53 -7.13
C SER A 66 4.90 7.41 -8.13
N LEU A 67 5.16 7.57 -9.43
CA LEU A 67 4.14 7.36 -10.46
C LEU A 67 3.58 5.94 -10.42
N VAL A 68 4.47 4.93 -10.35
CA VAL A 68 4.06 3.51 -10.26
C VAL A 68 3.23 3.26 -9.00
N VAL A 69 3.64 3.82 -7.85
CA VAL A 69 2.92 3.68 -6.58
C VAL A 69 1.53 4.31 -6.66
N VAL A 70 1.41 5.54 -7.14
CA VAL A 70 0.14 6.28 -7.22
C VAL A 70 -0.86 5.55 -8.12
N ILE A 71 -0.43 5.15 -9.33
CA ILE A 71 -1.32 4.45 -10.28
C ILE A 71 -1.74 3.09 -9.71
N SER A 72 -0.77 2.32 -9.20
CA SER A 72 -1.06 0.99 -8.65
C SER A 72 -1.99 1.08 -7.44
N TYR A 73 -1.78 2.05 -6.55
CA TYR A 73 -2.63 2.25 -5.38
C TYR A 73 -4.07 2.60 -5.76
N VAL A 74 -4.29 3.48 -6.75
CA VAL A 74 -5.65 3.79 -7.24
C VAL A 74 -6.35 2.54 -7.73
N ILE A 75 -5.65 1.68 -8.48
CA ILE A 75 -6.21 0.41 -8.96
C ILE A 75 -6.49 -0.54 -7.80
N VAL A 76 -5.60 -0.65 -6.81
CA VAL A 76 -5.81 -1.46 -5.60
C VAL A 76 -7.05 -0.99 -4.86
N LEU A 77 -7.19 0.31 -4.61
CA LEU A 77 -8.31 0.87 -3.84
C LEU A 77 -9.65 0.63 -4.54
N ILE A 78 -9.73 0.91 -5.84
CA ILE A 78 -10.94 0.67 -6.64
C ILE A 78 -11.28 -0.82 -6.67
N SER A 79 -10.28 -1.68 -6.91
CA SER A 79 -10.47 -3.14 -6.97
C SER A 79 -10.87 -3.72 -5.61
N ALA A 80 -10.32 -3.20 -4.51
CA ALA A 80 -10.67 -3.60 -3.16
C ALA A 80 -12.11 -3.24 -2.83
N ILE A 81 -12.53 -1.99 -3.12
CA ILE A 81 -13.92 -1.56 -2.92
C ILE A 81 -14.87 -2.40 -3.78
N TRP A 82 -14.53 -2.63 -5.06
CA TRP A 82 -15.33 -3.45 -5.96
C TRP A 82 -15.44 -4.90 -5.48
N PHE A 83 -14.34 -5.52 -5.05
CA PHE A 83 -14.35 -6.87 -4.51
C PHE A 83 -15.22 -6.98 -3.24
N MET A 84 -15.11 -5.99 -2.34
CA MET A 84 -15.87 -5.94 -1.10
C MET A 84 -17.36 -5.70 -1.32
N ALA A 85 -17.73 -4.88 -2.32
CA ALA A 85 -19.13 -4.64 -2.66
C ALA A 85 -19.78 -5.82 -3.41
N SER A 86 -19.00 -6.55 -4.21
CA SER A 86 -19.50 -7.65 -5.05
C SER A 86 -19.49 -9.01 -4.35
N THR A 87 -18.77 -9.15 -3.24
CA THR A 87 -18.68 -10.42 -2.52
C THR A 87 -19.96 -10.73 -1.75
N LYS A 88 -20.50 -11.94 -1.96
CA LYS A 88 -21.60 -12.49 -1.15
C LYS A 88 -21.13 -12.99 0.22
N LEU A 89 -19.82 -12.95 0.48
CA LEU A 89 -19.25 -13.36 1.76
C LEU A 89 -19.71 -12.38 2.83
N LYS A 90 -20.48 -12.87 3.80
CA LYS A 90 -20.78 -12.09 4.99
C LYS A 90 -19.48 -11.85 5.75
N MET A 91 -19.07 -10.58 5.83
CA MET A 91 -17.86 -10.13 6.54
C MET A 91 -17.81 -10.63 7.99
N ARG A 92 -18.97 -10.69 8.65
CA ARG A 92 -19.11 -11.18 10.03
C ARG A 92 -18.89 -12.68 10.18
N GLU A 93 -19.14 -13.47 9.14
CA GLU A 93 -18.96 -14.93 9.15
C GLU A 93 -17.52 -15.32 8.76
N ASN A 94 -16.82 -14.44 8.04
CA ASN A 94 -15.45 -14.64 7.58
C ASN A 94 -14.50 -13.65 8.26
N GLY A 95 -14.13 -13.93 9.51
CA GLY A 95 -13.30 -13.04 10.33
C GLY A 95 -11.95 -12.67 9.70
N TRP A 96 -11.36 -13.58 8.90
CA TRP A 96 -10.13 -13.32 8.17
C TRP A 96 -10.29 -12.20 7.12
N LEU A 97 -11.41 -12.19 6.39
CA LEU A 97 -11.69 -11.17 5.37
C LEU A 97 -11.96 -9.81 6.02
N LEU A 98 -12.65 -9.80 7.16
CA LEU A 98 -12.87 -8.59 7.95
C LEU A 98 -11.56 -8.02 8.48
N MET A 99 -10.66 -8.85 9.01
CA MET A 99 -9.34 -8.40 9.45
C MET A 99 -8.53 -7.81 8.30
N SER A 100 -8.47 -8.49 7.14
CA SER A 100 -7.77 -7.96 5.97
C SER A 100 -8.33 -6.61 5.52
N ALA A 101 -9.66 -6.45 5.51
CA ALA A 101 -10.30 -5.19 5.16
C ALA A 101 -9.97 -4.08 6.18
N ILE A 102 -10.05 -4.36 7.48
CA ILE A 102 -9.72 -3.37 8.52
C ILE A 102 -8.27 -2.92 8.37
N LEU A 103 -7.32 -3.85 8.25
CA LEU A 103 -5.90 -3.54 8.10
C LEU A 103 -5.60 -2.73 6.84
N PHE A 104 -6.35 -2.95 5.75
CA PHE A 104 -6.19 -2.17 4.52
C PHE A 104 -6.83 -0.78 4.65
N PHE A 105 -8.14 -0.72 4.96
CA PHE A 105 -8.92 0.52 4.91
C PHE A 105 -8.58 1.52 6.02
N MET A 106 -8.06 1.05 7.17
CA MET A 106 -7.64 1.93 8.27
C MET A 106 -6.54 2.92 7.84
N PHE A 107 -5.64 2.51 6.94
CA PHE A 107 -4.51 3.33 6.49
C PHE A 107 -4.76 4.06 5.18
N VAL A 108 -5.97 3.97 4.60
CA VAL A 108 -6.31 4.71 3.37
C VAL A 108 -6.08 6.22 3.49
N PRO A 109 -6.44 6.91 4.60
CA PRO A 109 -6.16 8.33 4.75
C PRO A 109 -4.65 8.66 4.71
N VAL A 110 -3.83 7.79 5.31
CA VAL A 110 -2.37 7.95 5.34
C VAL A 110 -1.81 7.82 3.92
N GLU A 111 -2.21 6.76 3.20
CA GLU A 111 -1.78 6.52 1.82
C GLU A 111 -2.24 7.62 0.85
N LEU A 112 -3.45 8.16 1.02
CA LEU A 112 -3.95 9.28 0.22
C LEU A 112 -3.11 10.53 0.44
N TYR A 113 -2.75 10.83 1.69
CA TYR A 113 -1.93 11.99 2.00
C TYR A 113 -0.49 11.82 1.48
N THR A 114 0.12 10.65 1.64
CA THR A 114 1.46 10.41 1.10
C THR A 114 1.46 10.49 -0.43
N ASN A 115 0.46 9.89 -1.09
CA ASN A 115 0.31 9.98 -2.55
C ASN A 115 0.06 11.42 -3.02
N TYR A 116 -0.63 12.25 -2.23
CA TYR A 116 -0.78 13.67 -2.52
C TYR A 116 0.58 14.40 -2.54
N LEU A 117 1.45 14.15 -1.55
CA LEU A 117 2.81 14.69 -1.54
C LEU A 117 3.62 14.16 -2.72
N ASP A 118 3.47 12.88 -3.07
CA ASP A 118 4.15 12.28 -4.21
C ASP A 118 3.72 12.92 -5.55
N VAL A 119 2.43 13.21 -5.72
CA VAL A 119 1.92 13.93 -6.91
C VAL A 119 2.46 15.34 -6.97
N ARG A 120 2.53 16.06 -5.84
CA ARG A 120 3.15 17.39 -5.78
C ARG A 120 4.63 17.34 -6.16
N PHE A 121 5.36 16.35 -5.65
CA PHE A 121 6.76 16.13 -6.00
C PHE A 121 6.94 15.89 -7.50
N MET A 122 6.13 15.00 -8.08
CA MET A 122 6.16 14.69 -9.52
C MET A 122 5.89 15.93 -10.38
N ILE A 123 4.84 16.70 -10.04
CA ILE A 123 4.47 17.91 -10.79
C ILE A 123 5.61 18.93 -10.73
N LEU A 124 6.15 19.19 -9.54
CA LEU A 124 7.25 20.14 -9.35
C LEU A 124 8.51 19.75 -10.13
N PHE A 125 8.84 18.46 -10.16
CA PHE A 125 9.99 17.95 -10.93
C PHE A 125 9.86 18.15 -12.45
N HIS A 126 8.63 18.14 -12.99
CA HIS A 126 8.39 18.25 -14.45
C HIS A 126 8.05 19.67 -14.95
N GLN A 127 7.74 20.63 -14.07
CA GLN A 127 7.23 21.96 -14.45
C GLN A 127 8.31 23.02 -14.80
N GLY A 128 9.59 22.71 -14.68
CA GLY A 128 10.69 23.65 -14.96
C GLY A 128 12.02 23.13 -14.43
N PRO A 129 13.12 23.91 -14.45
CA PRO A 129 14.35 23.47 -13.80
C PRO A 129 14.03 23.15 -12.32
N PRO A 130 14.36 21.94 -11.84
CA PRO A 130 13.95 21.51 -10.52
C PRO A 130 14.50 22.47 -9.45
N ASN A 131 13.61 23.13 -8.71
CA ASN A 131 14.03 23.87 -7.53
C ASN A 131 14.35 22.84 -6.43
N HIS A 132 15.64 22.60 -6.21
CA HIS A 132 16.13 21.51 -5.37
C HIS A 132 15.62 21.67 -3.93
N ASP A 133 15.62 22.89 -3.41
CA ASP A 133 15.16 23.21 -2.05
C ASP A 133 13.68 22.85 -1.85
N ASP A 134 12.84 23.13 -2.84
CA ASP A 134 11.41 22.81 -2.78
C ASP A 134 11.15 21.29 -2.88
N LEU A 135 11.95 20.57 -3.69
CA LEU A 135 11.87 19.11 -3.80
C LEU A 135 12.30 18.43 -2.49
N LEU A 136 13.41 18.88 -1.89
CA LEU A 136 13.87 18.40 -0.59
C LEU A 136 12.87 18.72 0.51
N LYS A 137 12.24 19.91 0.48
CA LYS A 137 11.18 20.27 1.42
C LYS A 137 9.98 19.33 1.33
N ILE A 138 9.46 19.06 0.13
CA ILE A 138 8.32 18.13 -0.05
C ILE A 138 8.72 16.72 0.41
N PHE A 139 9.94 16.29 0.11
CA PHE A 139 10.44 14.99 0.55
C PHE A 139 10.60 14.91 2.08
N GLY A 140 11.10 15.97 2.71
CA GLY A 140 11.18 16.10 4.17
C GLY A 140 9.80 16.11 4.83
N GLU A 141 8.84 16.83 4.27
CA GLU A 141 7.43 16.81 4.69
C GLU A 141 6.87 15.37 4.63
N ARG A 142 7.18 14.61 3.58
CA ARG A 142 6.77 13.20 3.44
C ARG A 142 7.33 12.30 4.53
N LEU A 143 8.59 12.47 4.91
CA LEU A 143 9.22 11.71 6.00
C LEU A 143 8.66 12.12 7.38
N GLY A 144 8.38 13.41 7.56
CA GLY A 144 7.93 13.99 8.83
C GLY A 144 6.43 13.86 9.12
N ALA A 145 5.58 13.81 8.08
CA ALA A 145 4.13 14.00 8.19
C ALA A 145 3.42 13.04 9.14
N PHE A 146 3.96 11.83 9.35
CA PHE A 146 3.37 10.87 10.28
C PHE A 146 4.37 10.05 11.09
N ARG A 147 5.63 10.49 11.25
CA ARG A 147 6.65 9.88 12.14
C ARG A 147 6.55 8.35 12.30
N GLY A 148 6.69 7.61 11.19
CA GLY A 148 6.71 6.13 11.20
C GLY A 148 5.36 5.42 10.99
N VAL A 149 4.22 6.12 10.98
CA VAL A 149 2.92 5.50 10.61
C VAL A 149 2.96 4.83 9.22
N PRO A 150 3.63 5.36 8.18
CA PRO A 150 3.74 4.66 6.89
C PRO A 150 4.46 3.31 7.02
N VAL A 151 5.44 3.20 7.93
CA VAL A 151 6.13 1.93 8.20
C VAL A 151 5.17 0.93 8.85
N ILE A 152 4.37 1.39 9.82
CA ILE A 152 3.33 0.56 10.45
C ILE A 152 2.31 0.09 9.41
N ALA A 153 1.88 0.99 8.51
CA ALA A 153 0.95 0.66 7.42
C ALA A 153 1.51 -0.46 6.52
N VAL A 154 2.78 -0.34 6.11
CA VAL A 154 3.46 -1.37 5.30
C VAL A 154 3.51 -2.73 6.02
N LEU A 155 3.83 -2.75 7.31
CA LEU A 155 3.81 -3.99 8.11
C LEU A 155 2.41 -4.60 8.19
N CYS A 156 1.38 -3.76 8.35
CA CYS A 156 -0.02 -4.20 8.29
C CYS A 156 -0.36 -4.81 6.93
N TYR A 157 0.08 -4.21 5.82
CA TYR A 157 -0.15 -4.76 4.47
C TYR A 157 0.53 -6.11 4.26
N TYR A 158 1.77 -6.28 4.74
CA TYR A 158 2.41 -7.59 4.71
C TYR A 158 1.69 -8.63 5.57
N THR A 159 1.08 -8.20 6.68
CA THR A 159 0.29 -9.08 7.57
C THR A 159 -1.01 -9.55 6.92
N ILE A 160 -1.57 -8.79 5.97
CA ILE A 160 -2.75 -9.22 5.20
C ILE A 160 -2.46 -10.49 4.41
N ILE A 161 -1.24 -10.67 3.90
CA ILE A 161 -0.84 -11.83 3.08
C ILE A 161 -1.02 -13.16 3.86
N PRO A 162 -0.37 -13.39 5.01
CA PRO A 162 -0.56 -14.62 5.78
C PRO A 162 -2.00 -14.77 6.28
N ILE A 163 -2.71 -13.69 6.65
CA ILE A 163 -4.12 -13.77 7.05
C ILE A 163 -4.98 -14.30 5.89
N ALA A 164 -4.77 -13.79 4.68
CA ALA A 164 -5.52 -14.19 3.49
C ALA A 164 -5.20 -15.62 3.03
N VAL A 165 -3.94 -16.07 3.21
CA VAL A 165 -3.46 -17.41 2.86
C VAL A 165 -3.93 -18.46 3.87
N PHE A 166 -3.63 -18.28 5.16
CA PHE A 166 -3.89 -19.28 6.20
C PHE A 166 -5.34 -19.25 6.71
N ARG A 167 -6.05 -18.12 6.55
CA ARG A 167 -7.45 -17.93 6.95
C ARG A 167 -7.73 -18.44 8.38
N PRO A 168 -6.98 -17.98 9.40
CA PRO A 168 -6.99 -18.56 10.75
C PRO A 168 -8.35 -18.48 11.46
N LEU A 169 -9.25 -17.60 11.02
CA LEU A 169 -10.58 -17.38 11.60
C LEU A 169 -11.72 -17.90 10.70
N LEU A 170 -11.43 -18.90 9.87
CA LEU A 170 -12.49 -19.61 9.17
C LEU A 170 -13.32 -20.36 10.22
N LYS A 171 -14.57 -19.92 10.44
CA LYS A 171 -15.53 -20.70 11.23
C LYS A 171 -15.81 -22.01 10.51
N THR A 172 -15.07 -23.05 10.86
CA THR A 172 -15.48 -24.42 10.56
C THR A 172 -16.76 -24.63 11.36
N LYS A 173 -17.87 -24.98 10.70
CA LYS A 173 -19.04 -25.52 11.38
C LYS A 173 -18.61 -26.83 12.02
N VAL A 174 -18.00 -26.76 13.20
CA VAL A 174 -17.71 -27.94 14.02
C VAL A 174 -19.06 -28.42 14.48
N LYS A 175 -19.55 -29.48 13.82
CA LYS A 175 -20.62 -30.41 14.24
C LYS A 175 -21.34 -30.04 15.56
N ASP A 176 -22.31 -29.13 15.49
CA ASP A 176 -23.31 -28.99 16.55
C ASP A 176 -24.38 -30.10 16.51
N GLU A 177 -24.22 -31.10 15.63
CA GLU A 177 -25.06 -32.29 15.58
C GLU A 177 -24.66 -33.37 16.60
N GLU A 178 -23.46 -33.34 17.18
CA GLU A 178 -23.04 -34.30 18.22
C GLU A 178 -23.54 -33.93 19.63
N LYS A 179 -24.24 -32.79 19.81
CA LYS A 179 -24.82 -32.38 21.10
C LYS A 179 -26.34 -32.51 21.21
N LYS A 180 -27.01 -33.03 20.17
CA LYS A 180 -28.45 -33.33 20.18
C LYS A 180 -28.78 -34.83 20.30
N THR A 181 -27.77 -35.68 20.37
CA THR A 181 -27.91 -37.15 20.43
C THR A 181 -27.09 -37.82 21.54
N GLY A 182 -26.63 -37.04 22.54
CA GLY A 182 -26.01 -37.55 23.77
C GLY A 182 -26.89 -37.30 24.97
#